data_AF-A0A3D5NPY6-F1
#
_entry.id   AF-A0A3D5NPY6-F1
#
_cell.length_a   1.000
_cell.length_b   1.000
_cell.length_c   1.000
_cell.angle_alpha   90.00
_cell.angle_beta   90.00
_cell.angle_gamma   90.00
#
_symmetry.space_group_name_H-M   'P 1'
#
loop_
_entity.id
_entity.type
_entity.pdbx_description
1 polymer ?
#
loop_
_entity_poly.entity_id
_entity_poly.type
_entity_poly.pdbx_seq_one_letter_code
_entity_poly.pdbx_strand_id
1 'polypeptide(L)'
;NGYEYDIGHFRGAIRPDITNFKEFPKWIEENLSEHKDKKVIAYCTGGIRCEKLTGVLLNQGFKDVYHLEGGIVTYGQDEETRGKLWD
;
A
#
# COMPACT_ATOMS: atom_id res chain seq x y z
N ASN A 1 7.21 9.43 4.45
CA ASN A 1 6.48 8.15 4.46
C ASN A 1 6.05 7.71 5.86
N GLY A 2 6.95 7.53 6.84
CA GLY A 2 6.57 7.12 8.21
C GLY A 2 5.50 8.01 8.87
N TYR A 3 5.67 9.33 8.76
CA TYR A 3 4.71 10.31 9.28
C TYR A 3 3.26 10.12 8.77
N GLU A 4 3.08 9.73 7.50
CA GLU A 4 1.73 9.53 6.95
C GLU A 4 1.01 8.36 7.62
N TYR A 5 1.75 7.27 7.90
CA TYR A 5 1.24 6.12 8.64
C TYR A 5 0.91 6.48 10.09
N ASP A 6 1.73 7.34 10.72
CA ASP A 6 1.55 7.79 12.10
C ASP A 6 0.31 8.69 12.28
N ILE A 7 -0.10 9.42 11.24
CA ILE A 7 -1.35 10.20 11.24
C ILE A 7 -2.58 9.31 11.08
N GLY A 8 -2.47 8.23 10.31
CA GLY A 8 -3.53 7.27 10.14
C GLY A 8 -3.18 6.17 9.15
N HIS A 9 -3.79 5.01 9.34
CA HIS A 9 -3.54 3.83 8.51
C HIS A 9 -4.72 2.86 8.54
N PHE A 10 -4.79 1.98 7.56
CA PHE A 10 -5.74 0.87 7.64
C PHE A 10 -5.35 -0.08 8.76
N ARG A 11 -6.33 -0.54 9.53
CA ARG A 11 -6.11 -1.53 10.58
C ARG A 11 -5.38 -2.76 10.04
N GLY A 12 -4.24 -3.08 10.64
CA GLY A 12 -3.41 -4.22 10.24
C GLY A 12 -2.58 -3.98 8.98
N ALA A 13 -2.50 -2.75 8.47
CA ALA A 13 -1.58 -2.40 7.41
C ALA A 13 -0.13 -2.62 7.85
N ILE A 14 0.69 -3.13 6.93
CA ILE A 14 2.13 -3.24 7.17
C ILE A 14 2.74 -1.87 6.96
N ARG A 15 3.48 -1.36 7.96
CA ARG A 15 4.31 -0.16 7.84
C ARG A 15 5.68 -0.55 7.26
N PRO A 16 6.02 -0.14 6.03
CA PRO A 16 7.37 -0.32 5.52
C PRO A 16 8.33 0.61 6.25
N ASP A 17 9.46 0.09 6.70
CA ASP A 17 10.51 0.90 7.33
C ASP A 17 11.40 1.52 6.25
N ILE A 18 10.86 2.55 5.59
CA ILE A 18 11.53 3.28 4.50
C ILE A 18 11.29 4.79 4.64
N THR A 19 12.26 5.57 4.19
CA THR A 19 12.13 7.03 4.15
C THR A 19 11.59 7.51 2.80
N ASN A 20 12.11 6.95 1.71
CA ASN A 20 11.78 7.32 0.34
C ASN A 20 11.13 6.18 -0.44
N PHE A 21 10.26 6.54 -1.39
CA PHE A 21 9.60 5.55 -2.25
C PHE A 21 10.57 4.68 -3.06
N LYS A 22 11.75 5.21 -3.42
CA LYS A 22 12.78 4.47 -4.18
C LYS A 22 13.35 3.26 -3.43
N GLU A 23 13.16 3.19 -2.11
CA GLU A 23 13.65 2.11 -1.25
C GLU A 23 12.70 0.90 -1.24
N PHE A 24 11.45 1.06 -1.70
CA PHE A 24 10.43 0.00 -1.72
C PHE A 24 10.89 -1.29 -2.40
N PRO A 25 11.50 -1.28 -3.61
CA PRO A 25 11.89 -2.53 -4.26
C PRO A 25 12.80 -3.39 -3.38
N LYS A 26 13.82 -2.77 -2.79
CA LYS A 26 14.73 -3.48 -1.89
C LYS A 26 14.01 -3.98 -0.63
N TRP A 27 13.17 -3.13 -0.03
CA TRP A 27 12.42 -3.49 1.17
C TRP A 27 11.46 -4.67 0.94
N ILE A 28 10.75 -4.71 -0.19
CA ILE A 28 9.85 -5.83 -0.52
C ILE A 28 10.64 -7.14 -0.69
N GLU A 29 11.78 -7.09 -1.37
CA GLU A 29 12.65 -8.26 -1.55
C GLU A 29 13.13 -8.82 -0.20
N GLU A 30 13.53 -7.93 0.71
CA GLU A 30 14.05 -8.32 2.04
C GLU A 30 12.96 -8.80 3.00
N ASN A 31 11.72 -8.31 2.88
CA ASN A 31 10.69 -8.51 3.91
C ASN A 31 9.49 -9.35 3.45
N LEU A 32 9.21 -9.41 2.15
CA LEU A 32 7.96 -9.99 1.61
C LEU A 32 8.19 -11.08 0.57
N SER A 33 9.45 -11.49 0.31
CA SER A 33 9.76 -12.50 -0.71
C SER A 33 9.06 -13.84 -0.51
N GLU A 34 8.75 -14.23 0.72
CA GLU A 34 8.02 -15.46 1.05
C GLU A 34 6.50 -15.34 0.87
N HIS A 35 5.99 -14.16 0.49
CA HIS A 35 4.57 -13.85 0.41
C HIS A 35 4.09 -13.56 -1.01
N LYS A 36 4.86 -13.96 -2.04
CA LYS A 36 4.53 -13.71 -3.46
C LYS A 36 3.20 -14.33 -3.92
N ASP A 37 2.76 -15.40 -3.25
CA ASP A 37 1.48 -16.06 -3.51
C ASP A 37 0.31 -15.50 -2.68
N LYS A 38 0.55 -14.46 -1.87
CA LYS A 38 -0.51 -13.79 -1.10
C LYS A 38 -1.13 -12.65 -1.91
N LYS A 39 -2.39 -12.37 -1.60
CA LYS A 39 -3.07 -11.16 -2.08
C LYS A 39 -2.48 -9.94 -1.38
N VAL A 40 -2.03 -8.98 -2.17
CA VAL A 40 -1.45 -7.72 -1.69
C VAL A 40 -2.33 -6.56 -2.17
N ILE A 41 -2.68 -5.67 -1.24
CA ILE A 41 -3.42 -4.44 -1.53
C ILE A 41 -2.53 -3.26 -1.12
N ALA A 42 -2.19 -2.40 -2.08
CA ALA A 42 -1.44 -1.17 -1.84
C ALA A 42 -2.38 0.04 -1.74
N TYR A 43 -2.11 0.96 -0.82
CA TYR A 43 -2.87 2.21 -0.71
C TYR A 43 -1.95 3.40 -0.36
N CYS A 44 -2.37 4.59 -0.78
CA CYS A 44 -1.72 5.87 -0.48
C CYS A 44 -2.78 6.96 -0.49
N THR A 45 -2.37 8.22 -0.31
CA THR A 45 -3.30 9.34 -0.20
C THR A 45 -4.25 9.47 -1.41
N GLY A 46 -3.71 9.42 -2.62
CA GLY A 46 -4.45 9.72 -3.87
C GLY A 46 -4.18 8.76 -5.03
N GLY A 47 -3.80 7.51 -4.74
CA GLY A 47 -3.62 6.45 -5.75
C GLY A 47 -2.27 6.39 -6.50
N ILE A 48 -1.68 7.53 -6.90
CA ILE A 48 -0.52 7.56 -7.83
C ILE A 48 0.70 6.74 -7.36
N ARG A 49 1.04 6.78 -6.07
CA ARG A 49 2.19 6.02 -5.54
C ARG A 49 1.92 4.51 -5.55
N CYS A 50 0.67 4.11 -5.39
CA CYS A 50 0.27 2.70 -5.31
C CYS A 50 0.15 2.05 -6.67
N GLU A 51 -0.18 2.83 -7.70
CA GLU A 51 -0.09 2.37 -9.08
C GLU A 51 1.35 1.96 -9.42
N LYS A 52 2.33 2.82 -9.08
CA LYS A 52 3.76 2.49 -9.25
C LYS A 52 4.19 1.31 -8.39
N LEU A 53 3.74 1.26 -7.13
CA LEU A 53 4.08 0.16 -6.22
C LEU A 53 3.52 -1.18 -6.70
N THR A 54 2.33 -1.18 -7.30
CA THR A 54 1.73 -2.35 -7.93
C THR A 54 2.64 -2.88 -9.02
N GLY A 55 3.16 -2.02 -9.89
CA GLY A 55 4.14 -2.40 -10.91
C GLY A 55 5.43 -2.99 -10.33
N VAL A 56 5.94 -2.43 -9.22
CA VAL A 56 7.12 -2.98 -8.51
C VAL A 56 6.84 -4.39 -7.98
N LEU A 57 5.71 -4.60 -7.30
CA LEU A 57 5.32 -5.91 -6.76
C LEU A 57 5.15 -6.95 -7.87
N LEU A 58 4.46 -6.61 -8.95
CA LEU A 58 4.32 -7.49 -10.11
C LEU A 58 5.68 -7.88 -10.71
N ASN A 59 6.58 -6.90 -10.89
CA ASN A 59 7.94 -7.17 -11.38
C ASN A 59 8.78 -8.06 -10.45
N GLN A 60 8.46 -8.09 -9.15
CA GLN A 60 9.12 -8.96 -8.18
C GLN A 60 8.48 -10.35 -8.06
N GLY A 61 7.43 -10.63 -8.85
CA GLY A 61 6.80 -11.93 -8.96
C GLY A 61 5.60 -12.14 -8.03
N PHE A 62 5.06 -11.07 -7.45
CA PHE A 62 3.75 -11.16 -6.77
C PHE A 62 2.66 -11.37 -7.80
N LYS A 63 1.72 -12.27 -7.53
CA LYS A 63 0.68 -12.66 -8.48
C LYS A 63 -0.60 -11.84 -8.33
N ASP A 64 -1.05 -11.69 -7.09
CA ASP A 64 -2.33 -11.06 -6.77
C ASP A 64 -2.12 -9.67 -6.15
N VAL A 65 -1.85 -8.68 -6.99
CA VAL A 65 -1.58 -7.30 -6.54
C VAL A 65 -2.70 -6.37 -6.97
N TYR A 66 -3.23 -5.63 -6.01
CA TYR A 66 -4.29 -4.64 -6.18
C TYR A 66 -3.87 -3.31 -5.54
N HIS A 67 -4.55 -2.24 -5.91
CA HIS A 67 -4.45 -0.98 -5.19
C HIS A 67 -5.81 -0.34 -4.96
N LEU A 68 -5.87 0.52 -3.96
CA LEU A 68 -7.04 1.35 -3.69
C LEU A 68 -7.13 2.48 -4.72
N GLU A 69 -8.09 2.38 -5.64
CA GLU A 69 -8.38 3.41 -6.63
C GLU A 69 -8.77 4.73 -5.93
N GLY A 70 -8.22 5.85 -6.39
CA GLY A 70 -8.43 7.16 -5.75
C GLY A 70 -7.75 7.34 -4.38
N GLY A 71 -7.19 6.28 -3.80
CA GLY A 71 -6.52 6.32 -2.49
C GLY A 71 -7.46 6.55 -1.31
N ILE A 72 -6.88 6.84 -0.15
CA ILE A 72 -7.66 7.01 1.09
C ILE A 72 -8.60 8.21 1.05
N VAL A 73 -8.28 9.26 0.27
CA VAL A 73 -9.15 10.44 0.15
C VAL A 73 -10.50 10.03 -0.45
N THR A 74 -10.49 9.31 -1.56
CA THR A 74 -11.72 8.81 -2.18
C THR A 74 -12.43 7.82 -1.26
N TYR A 75 -11.69 6.89 -0.65
CA TYR A 75 -12.27 5.92 0.29
C TYR A 75 -12.87 6.54 1.55
N GLY A 76 -12.40 7.70 1.98
CA GLY A 76 -12.98 8.46 3.09
C GLY A 76 -14.25 9.20 2.72
N GLN A 77 -14.37 9.64 1.46
CA GLN A 77 -15.48 10.44 0.94
C GLN A 77 -16.64 9.59 0.38
N ASP A 78 -16.37 8.33 0.04
CA ASP A 78 -17.37 7.41 -0.47
C ASP A 78 -18.48 7.13 0.57
N GLU A 79 -19.73 7.16 0.11
CA GLU A 79 -20.92 7.07 0.97
C GLU A 79 -21.10 5.69 1.62
N GLU A 80 -20.58 4.63 0.99
CA GLU A 80 -20.67 3.26 1.50
C GLU A 80 -19.52 2.99 2.49
N THR A 81 -18.29 3.31 2.10
CA THR A 81 -17.12 2.96 2.90
C THR A 81 -16.92 3.93 4.06
N ARG A 82 -17.11 5.24 3.85
CA ARG A 82 -16.99 6.29 4.89
C ARG A 82 -15.71 6.17 5.73
N GLY A 83 -14.60 5.77 5.12
CA GLY A 83 -13.33 5.57 5.82
C GLY A 83 -13.30 4.37 6.78
N LYS A 84 -14.18 3.37 6.64
CA LYS A 84 -14.21 2.18 7.51
C LYS A 84 -12.83 1.50 7.58
N LEU A 85 -12.43 1.08 8.77
CA LEU A 85 -11.11 0.45 9.05
C LEU A 85 -9.90 1.38 8.91
N TRP A 86 -10.09 2.66 8.62
CA TRP A 86 -9.04 3.67 8.78
C TRP A 86 -8.98 4.11 10.24
N ASP A 87 -7.85 3.83 10.90
CA ASP A 87 -7.55 4.21 12.27
C ASP A 87 -6.66 5.47 12.31
#